data_AF-A0A4P9EEE7-F1
#
_entry.id   AF-A0A4P9EEE7-F1
#
_cell.length_a   1.000
_cell.length_b   1.000
_cell.length_c   1.000
_cell.angle_alpha   90.00
_cell.angle_beta   90.00
_cell.angle_gamma   90.00
#
_symmetry.space_group_name_H-M   'P 1'
#
loop_
_entity.id
_entity.type
_entity.pdbx_description
1 polymer ?
#
loop_
_entity_poly.entity_id
_entity_poly.type
_entity_poly.pdbx_seq_one_letter_code
_entity_poly.pdbx_strand_id
1 'polypeptide(L)'
;MEKTCGHDVHKSRQRTCGHDVHKSQKSRDGLGEEYGMTGRNIARYMRLDRLIPEFKDAVDKGTLAMVVAVDLSYLNVKMQKMIQQVAEAEGKKLKPK
;
A
#
# COMPACT_ATOMS: atom_id res chain seq x y z
N MET A 1 18.21 -36.07 -3.77
CA MET A 1 16.89 -35.93 -4.43
C MET A 1 16.16 -34.80 -3.74
N GLU A 2 16.16 -33.63 -4.37
CA GLU A 2 15.29 -32.50 -4.04
C GLU A 2 13.84 -32.96 -3.97
N LYS A 3 13.14 -32.54 -2.92
CA LYS A 3 11.68 -32.44 -2.93
C LYS A 3 11.34 -31.08 -2.37
N THR A 4 11.20 -30.12 -3.28
CA THR A 4 10.58 -28.83 -3.04
C THR A 4 9.17 -29.08 -2.51
N CYS A 5 8.92 -28.75 -1.24
CA CYS A 5 7.57 -28.80 -0.69
C CYS A 5 6.80 -27.56 -1.18
N GLY A 6 5.63 -27.83 -1.77
CA GLY A 6 4.79 -26.86 -2.45
C GLY A 6 4.22 -25.80 -1.51
N HIS A 7 3.85 -24.69 -2.15
CA HIS A 7 3.06 -23.61 -1.59
C HIS A 7 1.68 -24.13 -1.15
N ASP A 8 1.55 -24.54 0.11
CA ASP A 8 0.26 -24.65 0.78
C ASP A 8 0.26 -23.68 1.96
N VAL A 9 -0.22 -22.46 1.68
CA VAL A 9 -0.42 -21.39 2.68
C VAL A 9 -1.67 -21.71 3.51
N HIS A 10 -1.58 -22.76 4.31
CA HIS A 10 -2.44 -22.94 5.48
C HIS A 10 -1.55 -22.70 6.71
N LYS A 11 -1.50 -21.45 7.19
CA LYS A 11 -0.76 -21.08 8.39
C LYS A 11 -1.32 -21.87 9.58
N SER A 12 -0.68 -23.00 9.90
CA SER A 12 -0.88 -23.71 11.15
C SER A 12 -0.48 -22.79 12.30
N ARG A 13 -1.43 -22.52 13.20
CA ARG A 13 -1.16 -21.92 14.50
C ARG A 13 -0.40 -22.95 15.34
N GLN A 14 0.91 -22.74 15.52
CA GLN A 14 1.66 -22.78 16.79
C GLN A 14 3.10 -23.26 16.65
N ARG A 15 3.94 -22.73 17.56
CA ARG A 15 5.33 -23.07 17.93
C ARG A 15 6.36 -22.27 17.12
N THR A 16 6.85 -21.12 17.57
CA THR A 16 7.39 -20.77 18.90
C THR A 16 7.31 -19.26 19.12
N CYS A 17 6.80 -18.79 20.27
CA CYS A 17 7.06 -17.43 20.73
C CYS A 17 6.86 -17.32 22.24
N GLY A 18 7.92 -16.92 22.96
CA GLY A 18 7.82 -16.49 24.34
C GLY A 18 7.02 -15.19 24.42
N HIS A 19 6.13 -15.11 25.40
CA HIS A 19 5.25 -13.98 25.73
C HIS A 19 4.27 -13.52 24.62
N ASP A 20 2.98 -13.55 24.95
CA ASP A 20 1.82 -13.17 24.10
C ASP A 20 1.73 -11.66 23.78
N VAL A 21 2.86 -10.96 23.82
CA VAL A 21 3.02 -9.53 23.48
C VAL A 21 3.02 -9.35 21.94
N HIS A 22 3.30 -10.42 21.18
CA HIS A 22 3.31 -10.42 19.72
C HIS A 22 1.91 -10.43 19.08
N LYS A 23 0.88 -10.83 19.83
CA LYS A 23 -0.53 -10.69 19.42
C LYS A 23 -1.14 -9.38 19.91
N SER A 24 -0.33 -8.33 20.07
CA SER A 24 -0.90 -7.04 20.45
C SER A 24 -1.98 -6.67 19.43
N GLN A 25 -3.21 -6.51 19.90
CA GLN A 25 -4.36 -6.07 19.11
C GLN A 25 -4.12 -4.69 18.45
N LYS A 26 -3.02 -4.01 18.80
CA LYS A 26 -2.57 -2.73 18.25
C LYS A 26 -1.59 -2.87 17.07
N SER A 27 -1.17 -4.09 16.72
CA SER A 27 -0.26 -4.31 15.59
C SER A 27 -0.98 -4.15 14.25
N ARG A 28 -0.22 -3.90 13.17
CA ARG A 28 -0.78 -3.84 11.81
C ARG A 28 -1.46 -5.15 11.41
N ASP A 29 -0.95 -6.29 11.86
CA ASP A 29 -1.54 -7.60 11.58
C ASP A 29 -2.83 -7.80 12.38
N GLY A 30 -2.88 -7.35 13.65
CA GLY A 30 -4.09 -7.35 14.46
C GLY A 30 -5.20 -6.46 13.89
N LEU A 31 -4.88 -5.22 13.50
CA LEU A 31 -5.80 -4.33 12.78
C LEU A 31 -6.22 -4.93 11.43
N GLY A 32 -5.32 -5.61 10.75
CA GLY A 32 -5.66 -6.34 9.54
C GLY A 32 -6.78 -7.35 9.82
N GLU A 33 -6.57 -8.24 10.79
CA GLU A 33 -7.53 -9.28 11.17
C GLU A 33 -8.90 -8.70 11.57
N GLU A 34 -8.92 -7.62 12.37
CA GLU A 34 -10.14 -6.94 12.80
C GLU A 34 -10.99 -6.43 11.61
N TYR A 35 -10.35 -5.88 10.58
CA TYR A 35 -11.02 -5.29 9.42
C TYR A 35 -11.09 -6.25 8.21
N GLY A 36 -10.77 -7.54 8.38
CA GLY A 36 -10.77 -8.51 7.27
C GLY A 36 -9.70 -8.23 6.19
N MET A 37 -8.61 -7.59 6.59
CA MET A 37 -7.49 -7.18 5.73
C MET A 37 -6.18 -7.83 6.15
N THR A 38 -5.18 -7.80 5.27
CA THR A 38 -3.81 -8.17 5.68
C THR A 38 -3.13 -6.97 6.33
N GLY A 39 -2.20 -7.19 7.26
CA GLY A 39 -1.37 -6.10 7.80
C GLY A 39 -0.53 -5.37 6.75
N ARG A 40 -0.34 -5.98 5.56
CA ARG A 40 0.21 -5.32 4.38
C ARG A 40 -0.74 -4.25 3.82
N ASN A 41 -2.04 -4.50 3.75
CA ASN A 41 -3.01 -3.50 3.33
C ASN A 41 -3.06 -2.33 4.33
N ILE A 42 -3.06 -2.62 5.64
CA ILE A 42 -2.99 -1.58 6.69
C ILE A 42 -1.75 -0.69 6.51
N ALA A 43 -0.59 -1.26 6.17
CA ALA A 43 0.60 -0.48 5.81
C ALA A 43 0.34 0.47 4.65
N ARG A 44 -0.25 -0.02 3.57
CA ARG A 44 -0.45 0.79 2.37
C ARG A 44 -1.32 1.99 2.70
N TYR A 45 -2.42 1.78 3.43
CA TYR A 45 -3.27 2.88 3.88
C TYR A 45 -2.53 3.89 4.75
N MET A 46 -1.73 3.45 5.73
CA MET A 46 -0.88 4.34 6.52
C MET A 46 0.12 5.12 5.66
N ARG A 47 0.63 4.53 4.57
CA ARG A 47 1.57 5.19 3.66
C ARG A 47 0.91 6.28 2.83
N LEU A 48 -0.35 6.11 2.42
CA LEU A 48 -1.08 7.11 1.64
C LEU A 48 -1.19 8.46 2.34
N ASP A 49 -1.10 8.50 3.67
CA ASP A 49 -1.14 9.77 4.42
C ASP A 49 -0.05 10.75 3.96
N ARG A 50 1.09 10.25 3.49
CA ARG A 50 2.23 11.05 3.00
C ARG A 50 2.06 11.61 1.58
N LEU A 51 0.96 11.30 0.91
CA LEU A 51 0.66 11.84 -0.41
C LEU A 51 0.15 13.28 -0.33
N ILE A 52 0.44 14.03 -1.37
CA ILE A 52 -0.24 15.31 -1.62
C ILE A 52 -1.75 15.09 -1.87
N PRO A 53 -2.61 16.07 -1.56
CA PRO A 53 -4.06 15.94 -1.69
C PRO A 53 -4.52 15.48 -3.08
N GLU A 54 -3.87 15.95 -4.14
CA GLU A 54 -4.22 15.63 -5.52
C GLU A 54 -4.08 14.13 -5.82
N PHE A 55 -3.06 13.48 -5.26
CA PHE A 55 -2.89 12.03 -5.39
C PHE A 55 -3.82 11.24 -4.47
N LYS A 56 -4.19 11.77 -3.29
CA LYS A 56 -5.23 11.15 -2.45
C LYS A 56 -6.57 11.12 -3.19
N ASP A 57 -6.99 12.24 -3.75
CA ASP A 57 -8.19 12.35 -4.56
C ASP A 57 -8.15 11.41 -5.78
N ALA A 58 -6.99 11.29 -6.43
CA ALA A 58 -6.84 10.41 -7.58
C ALA A 58 -6.99 8.92 -7.21
N VAL A 59 -6.52 8.52 -6.03
CA VAL A 59 -6.73 7.17 -5.48
C VAL A 59 -8.21 6.94 -5.17
N ASP A 60 -8.87 7.89 -4.49
CA ASP A 60 -10.28 7.78 -4.12
C ASP A 60 -11.20 7.68 -5.34
N LYS A 61 -10.86 8.40 -6.42
CA LYS A 61 -11.55 8.31 -7.72
C LYS A 61 -11.21 7.04 -8.51
N GLY A 62 -10.27 6.22 -8.04
CA GLY A 62 -9.79 5.03 -8.74
C GLY A 62 -8.93 5.32 -9.98
N THR A 63 -8.58 6.58 -10.23
CA THR A 63 -7.72 6.98 -11.36
C THR A 63 -6.24 6.71 -11.11
N LEU A 64 -5.83 6.58 -9.85
CA LEU A 64 -4.48 6.21 -9.44
C LEU A 64 -4.52 4.90 -8.66
N ALA A 65 -3.83 3.87 -9.15
CA ALA A 65 -3.78 2.57 -8.49
C ALA A 65 -3.07 2.64 -7.14
N MET A 66 -3.57 1.90 -6.14
CA MET A 66 -3.01 1.85 -4.78
C MET A 66 -1.51 1.53 -4.74
N VAL A 67 -1.02 0.67 -5.63
CA VAL A 67 0.42 0.31 -5.69
C VAL A 67 1.26 1.52 -6.09
N VAL A 68 0.84 2.23 -7.14
CA VAL A 68 1.52 3.45 -7.62
C VAL A 68 1.48 4.56 -6.57
N ALA A 69 0.33 4.72 -5.90
CA ALA A 69 0.17 5.68 -4.82
C ALA A 69 1.12 5.39 -3.64
N VAL A 70 1.35 4.11 -3.32
CA VAL A 70 2.34 3.72 -2.32
C VAL A 70 3.75 4.08 -2.78
N ASP A 71 4.11 3.85 -4.04
CA ASP A 71 5.43 4.23 -4.56
C ASP A 71 5.65 5.75 -4.48
N LEU A 72 4.65 6.54 -4.89
CA LEU A 72 4.69 8.00 -4.79
C LEU A 72 4.80 8.50 -3.34
N SER A 73 4.24 7.77 -2.37
CA SER A 73 4.31 8.14 -0.95
C SER A 73 5.75 8.18 -0.39
N TYR A 74 6.69 7.47 -1.02
CA TYR A 74 8.11 7.48 -0.63
C TYR A 74 8.85 8.71 -1.12
N LEU A 75 8.28 9.47 -2.05
CA LEU A 75 8.84 10.72 -2.54
C LEU A 75 8.48 11.88 -1.60
N ASN A 76 9.35 12.89 -1.56
CA ASN A 76 9.02 14.12 -0.86
C ASN A 76 7.97 14.95 -1.64
N VAL A 77 7.35 15.91 -0.94
CA VAL A 77 6.28 16.74 -1.50
C VAL A 77 6.67 17.47 -2.78
N LYS A 78 7.93 17.94 -2.89
CA LYS A 78 8.41 18.64 -4.10
C LYS A 78 8.41 17.72 -5.31
N MET A 79 8.91 16.49 -5.17
CA MET A 79 8.92 15.51 -6.26
C MET A 79 7.50 15.08 -6.64
N GLN A 80 6.64 14.84 -5.66
CA GLN A 80 5.23 14.51 -5.92
C GLN A 80 4.54 15.61 -6.74
N LYS A 81 4.74 16.88 -6.39
CA LYS A 81 4.19 18.03 -7.14
C LYS A 81 4.72 18.13 -8.57
N MET A 82 6.01 17.85 -8.79
CA MET A 82 6.58 17.83 -10.14
C MET A 82 5.92 16.74 -11.01
N ILE A 83 5.72 15.54 -10.45
CA ILE A 83 5.03 14.44 -11.15
C ILE A 83 3.59 14.81 -11.46
N GLN A 84 2.86 15.41 -10.50
CA GLN A 84 1.49 15.87 -10.70
C GLN A 84 1.39 16.89 -11.84
N GLN A 85 2.31 17.87 -11.89
CA GLN A 85 2.34 18.87 -12.96
C GLN A 85 2.58 18.25 -14.33
N VAL A 86 3.49 17.28 -14.43
CA VAL A 86 3.75 16.55 -15.68
C VAL A 86 2.51 15.74 -16.08
N ALA A 87 1.91 15.00 -15.16
CA ALA A 87 0.71 14.21 -15.41
C ALA A 87 -0.47 15.08 -15.91
N GLU A 88 -0.68 16.26 -15.31
CA GLU A 88 -1.70 17.21 -15.78
C GLU A 88 -1.39 17.80 -17.16
N ALA A 89 -0.12 18.07 -17.46
CA ALA A 89 0.30 18.62 -18.74
C ALA A 89 0.16 17.59 -19.88
N GLU A 90 0.48 16.33 -19.61
CA GLU A 90 0.29 15.22 -20.55
C GLU A 90 -1.21 14.92 -20.75
N GLY A 91 -2.02 14.96 -19.69
CA GLY A 91 -3.48 14.85 -19.81
C GLY A 91 -4.13 15.96 -20.63
N LYS A 92 -3.44 17.08 -20.87
CA LYS A 92 -3.94 18.26 -21.60
C LYS A 92 -3.43 18.39 -23.05
N LYS A 93 -2.58 17.50 -23.58
CA LYS A 93 -2.04 17.56 -24.96
C LYS A 93 -2.34 16.24 -25.69
N LEU A 94 -2.88 16.14 -26.90
CA LEU A 94 -2.93 17.01 -28.08
C LEU A 94 -4.27 16.83 -28.81
N LYS A 95 -5.04 17.89 -29.05
CA LYS A 95 -5.98 17.88 -30.19
C LYS A 95 -5.23 18.41 -31.41
N PRO A 96 -5.08 17.65 -32.50
CA PRO A 96 -4.56 18.21 -33.74
C PRO A 96 -5.52 19.28 -34.26
N LYS A 97 -4.95 20.34 -34.86
CA LYS A 97 -5.68 21.40 -35.57
C LYS A 97 -6.35 20.83 -36.82
#